data_AF-A0A1G7RE49-F1
#
_entry.id   AF-A0A1G7RE49-F1
#
_cell.length_a   1.000
_cell.length_b   1.000
_cell.length_c   1.000
_cell.angle_alpha   90.00
_cell.angle_beta   90.00
_cell.angle_gamma   90.00
#
_symmetry.space_group_name_H-M   'P 1'
#
loop_
_entity.id
_entity.type
_entity.pdbx_description
1 polymer ?
#
loop_
_entity_poly.entity_id
_entity_poly.type
_entity_poly.pdbx_seq_one_letter_code
_entity_poly.pdbx_strand_id
1 'polypeptide(L)'
;MAPPRKPRTPGRADQPHAGNHRFLGRLSLPERTFLTNALRTETVGGVILLVAAVAALIWANLPALGHSYESVSHFHFGPSALGLNLSVAHWAADGLLAVFFFVAGIELKRELVAGDLKDPRAAVLPVVAALCGMAAPALVYTATALAGGGSLSGWAVPTATDIAFALAVLAVIGTSLPSALRAFLLTLAVVDDLFAILIIAVFFTSGLNFAALGGAVAGLVLFWLLLRKGVRGWYVYVPLAVVIWALMYNSGVHATIAGVAMGLMLRCHRHEGEEQSPGERVEHLVHPLSAGLAVPLFALFSAGVSLSGGALGDVFGKPETLGVVLGLVLGKALGVFGGTWLTVRFTRASLSEDLTWSDVFALATLAGIGFTVSLLIGELAFTDAPVLTDEVKASVLCGSLIAAVLAAVLLKIRNAKYRALSAEEERDEDLDGIPDVYEEHDPAYHLRMAEIYEARAAEHRRLAEVMGGAGEGDHGPA
;
A
#
# COMPACT_ATOMS: atom_id res chain seq x y z
N MET A 1 10.73 -60.55 -47.41
CA MET A 1 11.78 -59.59 -47.02
C MET A 1 11.09 -58.24 -46.86
N ALA A 2 10.73 -57.87 -45.63
CA ALA A 2 9.96 -56.67 -45.31
C ALA A 2 10.90 -55.50 -44.95
N PRO A 3 10.54 -54.24 -45.26
CA PRO A 3 11.42 -53.09 -45.03
C PRO A 3 11.51 -52.71 -43.53
N PRO A 4 12.59 -52.04 -43.09
CA PRO A 4 12.84 -51.78 -41.67
C PRO A 4 11.91 -50.70 -41.11
N ARG A 5 11.42 -50.93 -39.87
CA ARG A 5 10.61 -49.98 -39.08
C ARG A 5 11.44 -48.75 -38.69
N LYS A 6 10.92 -47.56 -38.97
CA LYS A 6 11.44 -46.28 -38.46
C LYS A 6 11.28 -46.19 -36.93
N PRO A 7 12.22 -45.57 -36.20
CA PRO A 7 12.11 -45.36 -34.76
C PRO A 7 10.99 -44.36 -34.44
N ARG A 8 10.18 -44.68 -33.42
CA ARG A 8 9.16 -43.79 -32.85
C ARG A 8 9.85 -42.61 -32.16
N THR A 9 9.61 -41.40 -32.64
CA THR A 9 9.88 -40.17 -31.90
C THR A 9 9.06 -40.15 -30.61
N PRO A 10 9.65 -39.86 -29.44
CA PRO A 10 8.89 -39.67 -28.21
C PRO A 10 7.96 -38.47 -28.36
N GLY A 11 6.75 -38.61 -27.82
CA GLY A 11 5.67 -37.64 -27.94
C GLY A 11 6.09 -36.25 -27.47
N ARG A 12 5.65 -35.24 -28.23
CA ARG A 12 5.58 -33.86 -27.76
C ARG A 12 4.86 -33.86 -26.42
N ALA A 13 5.60 -33.55 -25.36
CA ALA A 13 5.05 -33.19 -24.07
C ALA A 13 4.01 -32.08 -24.25
N ASP A 14 2.95 -32.18 -23.44
CA ASP A 14 1.79 -31.31 -23.41
C ASP A 14 2.15 -29.83 -23.63
N GLN A 15 1.60 -29.27 -24.71
CA GLN A 15 1.48 -27.84 -24.83
C GLN A 15 0.44 -27.40 -23.79
N PRO A 16 0.76 -26.48 -22.86
CA PRO A 16 -0.26 -25.95 -21.97
C PRO A 16 -1.33 -25.28 -22.81
N HIS A 17 -2.56 -25.75 -22.65
CA HIS A 17 -3.75 -25.17 -23.25
C HIS A 17 -3.78 -23.66 -23.02
N ALA A 18 -3.88 -22.89 -24.11
CA ALA A 18 -4.26 -21.49 -24.07
C ALA A 18 -5.70 -21.39 -23.52
N GLY A 19 -5.85 -21.19 -22.22
CA GLY A 19 -7.14 -21.16 -21.54
C GLY A 19 -7.08 -20.42 -20.21
N ASN A 20 -7.90 -19.37 -20.09
CA ASN A 20 -8.10 -18.48 -18.95
C ASN A 20 -6.83 -17.77 -18.42
N HIS A 21 -6.70 -16.49 -18.79
CA HIS A 21 -5.90 -15.54 -18.03
C HIS A 21 -6.55 -15.37 -16.65
N ARG A 22 -6.06 -16.13 -15.66
CA ARG A 22 -6.47 -16.06 -14.26
C ARG A 22 -5.66 -14.96 -13.60
N PHE A 23 -6.35 -13.95 -13.07
CA PHE A 23 -5.73 -12.92 -12.25
C PHE A 23 -5.26 -13.58 -10.94
N LEU A 24 -3.97 -13.42 -10.61
CA LEU A 24 -3.32 -13.94 -9.39
C LEU A 24 -3.09 -15.47 -9.32
N GLY A 25 -2.55 -16.08 -10.38
CA GLY A 25 -2.04 -17.46 -10.33
C GLY A 25 -0.83 -17.64 -9.40
N ARG A 26 -0.46 -18.90 -9.10
CA ARG A 26 0.72 -19.21 -8.27
C ARG A 26 1.98 -18.55 -8.84
N LEU A 27 2.50 -17.56 -8.12
CA LEU A 27 3.71 -16.81 -8.49
C LEU A 27 4.94 -17.72 -8.56
N SER A 28 5.77 -17.50 -9.57
CA SER A 28 7.05 -18.20 -9.77
C SER A 28 8.04 -17.86 -8.64
N LEU A 29 9.02 -18.74 -8.39
CA LEU A 29 10.01 -18.52 -7.31
C LEU A 29 10.75 -17.16 -7.40
N PRO A 30 11.18 -16.67 -8.59
CA PRO A 30 11.79 -15.34 -8.70
C PRO A 30 10.83 -14.21 -8.33
N GLU A 31 9.56 -14.28 -8.73
CA GLU A 31 8.53 -13.29 -8.40
C GLU A 31 8.23 -13.28 -6.89
N ARG A 32 8.22 -14.46 -6.24
CA ARG A 32 8.07 -14.57 -4.78
C ARG A 32 9.23 -13.91 -4.03
N THR A 33 10.47 -14.11 -4.48
CA THR A 33 11.66 -13.49 -3.88
C THR A 33 11.66 -11.97 -4.08
N PHE A 34 11.29 -11.50 -5.28
CA PHE A 34 11.14 -10.08 -5.57
C PHE A 34 10.08 -9.44 -4.67
N LEU A 35 8.88 -10.02 -4.58
CA LEU A 35 7.81 -9.54 -3.71
C LEU A 35 8.25 -9.51 -2.24
N THR A 36 8.93 -10.55 -1.76
CA THR A 36 9.43 -10.59 -0.37
C THR A 36 10.44 -9.49 -0.08
N ASN A 37 11.38 -9.24 -1.01
CA ASN A 37 12.37 -8.17 -0.86
C ASN A 37 11.75 -6.78 -0.98
N ALA A 38 10.83 -6.59 -1.92
CA ALA A 38 10.06 -5.35 -2.06
C ALA A 38 9.30 -5.06 -0.77
N LEU A 39 8.56 -6.04 -0.25
CA LEU A 39 7.83 -5.92 1.01
C LEU A 39 8.74 -5.62 2.19
N ARG A 40 9.91 -6.25 2.29
CA ARG A 40 10.85 -5.96 3.39
C ARG A 40 11.33 -4.51 3.35
N THR A 41 11.67 -4.00 2.17
CA THR A 41 12.07 -2.61 1.98
C THR A 41 10.90 -1.65 2.27
N GLU A 42 9.71 -1.94 1.77
CA GLU A 42 8.47 -1.20 2.03
C GLU A 42 8.09 -1.19 3.52
N THR A 43 8.28 -2.32 4.22
CA THR A 43 8.00 -2.42 5.66
C THR A 43 8.92 -1.53 6.46
N VAL A 44 10.22 -1.49 6.11
CA VAL A 44 11.17 -0.60 6.78
C VAL A 44 10.78 0.85 6.55
N GLY A 45 10.41 1.23 5.32
CA GLY A 45 9.88 2.55 5.00
C GLY A 45 8.64 2.91 5.83
N GLY A 46 7.64 2.03 5.85
CA GLY A 46 6.40 2.26 6.60
C GLY A 46 6.58 2.26 8.13
N VAL A 47 7.54 1.51 8.68
CA VAL A 47 7.88 1.59 10.11
C VAL A 47 8.58 2.92 10.42
N ILE A 48 9.53 3.36 9.59
CA ILE A 48 10.18 4.67 9.76
C ILE A 48 9.15 5.79 9.67
N LEU A 49 8.22 5.69 8.73
CA LEU A 49 7.09 6.60 8.58
C LEU A 49 6.23 6.69 9.85
N LEU A 50 5.86 5.53 10.41
CA LEU A 50 5.09 5.48 11.66
C LEU A 50 5.86 6.11 12.83
N VAL A 51 7.16 5.83 12.94
CA VAL A 51 8.01 6.45 13.96
C VAL A 51 8.07 7.96 13.80
N ALA A 52 8.20 8.46 12.57
CA ALA A 52 8.20 9.89 12.28
C ALA A 52 6.86 10.55 12.63
N ALA A 53 5.73 9.90 12.33
CA ALA A 53 4.39 10.39 12.69
C ALA A 53 4.20 10.44 14.21
N VAL A 54 4.61 9.40 14.94
CA VAL A 54 4.58 9.39 16.41
C VAL A 54 5.49 10.46 17.00
N ALA A 55 6.70 10.61 16.45
CA ALA A 55 7.63 11.65 16.86
C ALA A 55 7.03 13.05 16.63
N ALA A 56 6.35 13.29 15.51
CA ALA A 56 5.64 14.54 15.22
C ALA A 56 4.60 14.86 16.28
N LEU A 57 3.74 13.88 16.61
CA LEU A 57 2.69 14.04 17.61
C LEU A 57 3.28 14.32 18.99
N ILE A 58 4.33 13.61 19.39
CA ILE A 58 5.01 13.85 20.67
C ILE A 58 5.65 15.24 20.67
N TRP A 59 6.34 15.63 19.60
CA TRP A 59 7.05 16.91 19.51
C TRP A 59 6.07 18.10 19.53
N ALA A 60 4.98 18.02 18.77
CA ALA A 60 3.97 19.07 18.70
C ALA A 60 3.18 19.25 20.01
N ASN A 61 2.96 18.17 20.78
CA ASN A 61 2.07 18.20 21.95
C ASN A 61 2.78 18.28 23.31
N LEU A 62 4.10 18.07 23.37
CA LEU A 62 4.84 18.23 24.63
C LEU A 62 4.93 19.70 25.01
N PRO A 63 4.46 20.13 26.20
CA PRO A 63 4.48 21.55 26.60
C PRO A 63 5.87 22.20 26.57
N ALA A 64 6.92 21.41 26.81
CA ALA A 64 8.31 21.88 26.77
C ALA A 64 8.89 22.01 25.35
N LEU A 65 8.31 21.31 24.36
CA LEU A 65 8.87 21.20 23.00
C LEU A 65 7.94 21.76 21.90
N GLY A 66 6.64 21.96 22.14
CA GLY A 66 5.68 22.39 21.11
C GLY A 66 6.08 23.70 20.42
N HIS A 67 6.55 24.71 21.19
CA HIS A 67 7.06 25.96 20.60
C HIS A 67 8.26 25.76 19.68
N SER A 68 9.11 24.77 19.96
CA SER A 68 10.24 24.44 19.08
C SER A 68 9.77 23.77 17.78
N TYR A 69 8.72 22.93 17.85
CA TYR A 69 8.12 22.32 16.67
C TYR A 69 7.50 23.38 15.75
N GLU A 70 6.68 24.29 16.30
CA GLU A 70 6.09 25.40 15.52
C GLU A 70 7.18 26.29 14.90
N SER A 71 8.19 26.66 15.67
CA SER A 71 9.33 27.47 15.20
C SER A 71 10.05 26.82 14.03
N VAL A 72 10.34 25.51 14.10
CA VAL A 72 11.03 24.78 13.03
C VAL A 72 10.10 24.60 11.82
N SER A 73 8.86 24.17 12.03
CA SER A 73 7.88 23.91 10.97
C SER A 73 7.57 25.16 10.15
N HIS A 74 7.42 26.31 10.83
CA HIS A 74 7.17 27.62 10.21
C HIS A 74 8.44 28.40 9.88
N PHE A 75 9.63 27.83 10.03
CA PHE A 75 10.85 28.50 9.59
C PHE A 75 10.87 28.62 8.06
N HIS A 76 10.92 29.85 7.55
CA HIS A 76 10.90 30.11 6.10
C HIS A 76 12.31 30.24 5.56
N PHE A 77 12.58 29.52 4.47
CA PHE A 77 13.85 29.62 3.76
C PHE A 77 13.69 29.34 2.27
N GLY A 78 14.62 29.88 1.48
CA GLY A 78 14.70 29.65 0.03
C GLY A 78 14.92 30.94 -0.76
N PRO A 79 15.19 30.82 -2.08
CA PRO A 79 15.47 31.98 -2.92
C PRO A 79 14.17 32.77 -3.17
N SER A 80 13.99 33.87 -2.42
CA SER A 80 12.83 34.76 -2.53
C SER A 80 12.65 35.34 -3.94
N ALA A 81 13.75 35.55 -4.68
CA ALA A 81 13.74 36.01 -6.07
C ALA A 81 13.00 35.06 -7.04
N LEU A 82 12.84 33.78 -6.67
CA LEU A 82 12.14 32.76 -7.46
C LEU A 82 10.74 32.43 -6.91
N GLY A 83 10.24 33.20 -5.93
CA GLY A 83 8.96 32.91 -5.27
C GLY A 83 9.01 31.73 -4.28
N LEU A 84 10.20 31.23 -3.95
CA LEU A 84 10.41 30.01 -3.15
C LEU A 84 10.72 30.30 -1.67
N ASN A 85 10.13 31.33 -1.08
CA ASN A 85 10.24 31.56 0.36
C ASN A 85 9.22 30.70 1.11
N LEU A 86 9.52 29.40 1.24
CA LEU A 86 8.61 28.40 1.77
C LEU A 86 8.99 28.03 3.21
N SER A 87 8.00 27.67 4.02
CA SER A 87 8.26 27.08 5.34
C SER A 87 8.87 25.68 5.21
N VAL A 88 9.50 25.18 6.28
CA VAL A 88 10.00 23.79 6.32
C VAL A 88 8.87 22.79 6.03
N ALA A 89 7.68 23.00 6.60
CA ALA A 89 6.51 22.17 6.31
C ALA A 89 6.13 22.19 4.81
N HIS A 90 6.11 23.38 4.17
CA HIS A 90 5.82 23.48 2.74
C HIS A 90 6.90 22.82 1.87
N TRP A 91 8.18 22.94 2.24
CA TRP A 91 9.25 22.20 1.56
C TRP A 91 9.08 20.69 1.67
N ALA A 92 8.59 20.20 2.81
CA ALA A 92 8.29 18.79 3.00
C ALA A 92 7.05 18.35 2.18
N ALA A 93 5.97 19.13 2.19
CA ALA A 93 4.73 18.86 1.48
C ALA A 93 4.86 18.95 -0.05
N ASP A 94 5.47 20.00 -0.58
CA ASP A 94 5.54 20.21 -2.03
C ASP A 94 6.84 19.69 -2.64
N GLY A 95 7.96 19.83 -1.92
CA GLY A 95 9.30 19.50 -2.41
C GLY A 95 9.62 18.02 -2.25
N LEU A 96 9.62 17.52 -1.00
CA LEU A 96 9.95 16.12 -0.73
C LEU A 96 8.90 15.18 -1.31
N LEU A 97 7.61 15.53 -1.20
CA LEU A 97 6.54 14.69 -1.75
C LEU A 97 6.55 14.64 -3.28
N ALA A 98 7.13 15.63 -3.99
CA ALA A 98 7.36 15.52 -5.43
C ALA A 98 8.33 14.38 -5.78
N VAL A 99 9.27 14.03 -4.89
CA VAL A 99 10.14 12.85 -5.05
C VAL A 99 9.34 11.56 -4.90
N PHE A 100 8.44 11.51 -3.92
CA PHE A 100 7.51 10.38 -3.75
C PHE A 100 6.65 10.17 -4.99
N PHE A 101 6.02 11.24 -5.48
CA PHE A 101 5.20 11.21 -6.68
C PHE A 101 5.99 10.96 -7.97
N PHE A 102 7.28 11.27 -8.01
CA PHE A 102 8.16 10.86 -9.09
C PHE A 102 8.35 9.34 -9.12
N VAL A 103 8.57 8.69 -7.97
CA VAL A 103 8.64 7.22 -7.85
C VAL A 103 7.29 6.60 -8.25
N ALA A 104 6.18 7.10 -7.70
CA ALA A 104 4.84 6.66 -8.08
C ALA A 104 4.56 6.81 -9.59
N GLY A 105 5.05 7.89 -10.20
CA GLY A 105 4.96 8.09 -11.66
C GLY A 105 5.74 7.05 -12.46
N ILE A 106 6.89 6.58 -11.98
CA ILE A 106 7.65 5.50 -12.62
C ILE A 106 6.93 4.16 -12.46
N GLU A 107 6.43 3.86 -11.26
CA GLU A 107 5.65 2.64 -10.98
C GLU A 107 4.41 2.56 -11.86
N LEU A 108 3.65 3.67 -11.94
CA LEU A 108 2.51 3.78 -12.83
C LEU A 108 2.91 3.56 -14.30
N LYS A 109 4.01 4.18 -14.74
CA LYS A 109 4.52 3.99 -16.10
C LYS A 109 4.86 2.53 -16.39
N ARG A 110 5.45 1.83 -15.42
CA ARG A 110 5.79 0.41 -15.51
C ARG A 110 4.52 -0.44 -15.60
N GLU A 111 3.53 -0.20 -14.73
CA GLU A 111 2.26 -0.94 -14.76
C GLU A 111 1.52 -0.77 -16.09
N LEU A 112 1.51 0.44 -16.66
CA LEU A 112 0.86 0.72 -17.94
C LEU A 112 1.57 0.08 -19.15
N VAL A 113 2.89 -0.11 -19.09
CA VAL A 113 3.70 -0.56 -20.23
C VAL A 113 4.03 -2.05 -20.18
N ALA A 114 4.31 -2.55 -18.98
CA ALA A 114 4.85 -3.89 -18.74
C ALA A 114 4.10 -4.69 -17.66
N GLY A 115 3.25 -4.06 -16.85
CA GLY A 115 2.50 -4.71 -15.78
C GLY A 115 1.05 -5.05 -16.14
N ASP A 116 0.23 -5.23 -15.11
CA ASP A 116 -1.14 -5.77 -15.23
C ASP A 116 -2.11 -4.76 -15.86
N LEU A 117 -1.81 -3.45 -15.77
CA LEU A 117 -2.62 -2.40 -16.37
C LEU A 117 -2.48 -2.30 -17.90
N LYS A 118 -1.52 -3.02 -18.49
CA LYS A 118 -1.35 -3.09 -19.94
C LYS A 118 -2.51 -3.83 -20.63
N ASP A 119 -3.04 -4.90 -20.02
CA ASP A 119 -4.17 -5.65 -20.55
C ASP A 119 -5.48 -5.08 -19.98
N PRO A 120 -6.35 -4.47 -20.80
CA PRO A 120 -7.62 -3.91 -20.34
C PRO A 120 -8.47 -4.91 -19.57
N ARG A 121 -8.41 -6.21 -19.91
CA ARG A 121 -9.21 -7.24 -19.23
C ARG A 121 -8.71 -7.52 -17.82
N ALA A 122 -7.39 -7.48 -17.61
CA ALA A 122 -6.78 -7.62 -16.28
C ALA A 122 -6.97 -6.34 -15.45
N ALA A 123 -6.88 -5.17 -16.10
CA ALA A 123 -6.99 -3.86 -15.46
C ALA A 123 -8.39 -3.52 -14.93
N VAL A 124 -9.47 -4.10 -15.49
CA VAL A 124 -10.85 -3.77 -15.08
C VAL A 124 -11.06 -3.94 -13.58
N LEU A 125 -10.58 -5.04 -12.99
CA LEU A 125 -10.84 -5.34 -11.58
C LEU A 125 -10.17 -4.34 -10.62
N PRO A 126 -8.85 -4.09 -10.68
CA PRO A 126 -8.20 -3.06 -9.86
C PRO A 126 -8.75 -1.66 -10.10
N VAL A 127 -9.01 -1.28 -11.37
CA VAL A 127 -9.48 0.07 -11.71
C VAL A 127 -10.90 0.34 -11.19
N VAL A 128 -11.83 -0.62 -11.33
CA VAL A 128 -13.18 -0.44 -10.79
C VAL A 128 -13.17 -0.47 -9.26
N ALA A 129 -12.37 -1.34 -8.65
CA ALA A 129 -12.19 -1.36 -7.20
C ALA A 129 -11.65 -0.02 -6.67
N ALA A 130 -10.66 0.56 -7.34
CA ALA A 130 -10.10 1.88 -7.04
C ALA A 130 -11.15 2.99 -7.17
N LEU A 131 -11.83 3.07 -8.32
CA LEU A 131 -12.86 4.08 -8.57
C LEU A 131 -14.00 4.02 -7.54
N CYS A 132 -14.49 2.82 -7.20
CA CYS A 132 -15.48 2.65 -6.14
C CYS A 132 -14.89 3.00 -4.76
N GLY A 133 -13.63 2.64 -4.53
CA GLY A 133 -12.83 2.98 -3.36
C GLY A 133 -12.62 4.48 -3.16
N MET A 134 -12.76 5.30 -4.20
CA MET A 134 -12.72 6.77 -4.12
C MET A 134 -14.11 7.41 -4.09
N ALA A 135 -15.05 6.87 -4.88
CA ALA A 135 -16.40 7.41 -4.96
C ALA A 135 -17.15 7.20 -3.63
N ALA A 136 -17.06 6.02 -3.02
CA ALA A 136 -17.73 5.72 -1.76
C ALA A 136 -17.30 6.63 -0.60
N PRO A 137 -16.01 6.82 -0.26
CA PRO A 137 -15.62 7.74 0.80
C PRO A 137 -15.97 9.21 0.50
N ALA A 138 -15.88 9.64 -0.76
CA ALA A 138 -16.33 10.98 -1.17
C ALA A 138 -17.83 11.18 -0.93
N LEU A 139 -18.66 10.17 -1.25
CA LEU A 139 -20.09 10.19 -1.00
C LEU A 139 -20.42 10.17 0.49
N VAL A 140 -19.68 9.38 1.28
CA VAL A 140 -19.84 9.35 2.75
C VAL A 140 -19.52 10.71 3.35
N TYR A 141 -18.37 11.31 2.99
CA TYR A 141 -18.01 12.65 3.46
C TYR A 141 -19.08 13.68 3.09
N THR A 142 -19.48 13.72 1.82
CA THR A 142 -20.44 14.72 1.34
C THR A 142 -21.81 14.55 1.98
N ALA A 143 -22.26 13.31 2.20
CA ALA A 143 -23.50 13.05 2.93
C ALA A 143 -23.43 13.52 4.39
N THR A 144 -22.33 13.25 5.09
CA THR A 144 -22.12 13.70 6.47
C THR A 144 -22.03 15.23 6.56
N ALA A 145 -21.29 15.85 5.65
CA ALA A 145 -21.15 17.29 5.55
C ALA A 145 -22.50 17.98 5.28
N LEU A 146 -23.29 17.48 4.33
CA LEU A 146 -24.62 18.01 4.04
C LEU A 146 -25.59 17.84 5.21
N ALA A 147 -25.57 16.68 5.88
CA ALA A 147 -26.47 16.41 7.00
C ALA A 147 -26.17 17.29 8.22
N GLY A 148 -24.91 17.65 8.44
CA GLY A 148 -24.49 18.52 9.55
C GLY A 148 -24.30 20.00 9.18
N GLY A 149 -24.53 20.40 7.93
CA GLY A 149 -24.36 21.78 7.47
C GLY A 149 -22.90 22.26 7.38
N GLY A 150 -21.96 21.35 7.15
CA GLY A 150 -20.52 21.63 7.02
C GLY A 150 -20.07 22.01 5.59
N SER A 151 -18.77 22.25 5.45
CA SER A 151 -18.13 22.50 4.15
C SER A 151 -18.07 21.25 3.27
N LEU A 152 -18.24 21.41 1.96
CA LEU A 152 -18.07 20.35 0.97
C LEU A 152 -16.65 20.30 0.37
N SER A 153 -15.77 21.23 0.73
CA SER A 153 -14.43 21.34 0.14
C SER A 153 -13.53 20.12 0.44
N GLY A 154 -13.77 19.41 1.56
CA GLY A 154 -12.96 18.27 1.99
C GLY A 154 -13.35 16.91 1.40
N TRP A 155 -14.21 16.84 0.37
CA TRP A 155 -14.70 15.57 -0.18
C TRP A 155 -13.61 14.61 -0.65
N ALA A 156 -12.47 15.15 -1.09
CA ALA A 156 -11.33 14.37 -1.58
C ALA A 156 -10.44 13.84 -0.45
N VAL A 157 -10.53 14.38 0.78
CA VAL A 157 -9.65 13.99 1.90
C VAL A 157 -9.67 12.49 2.19
N PRO A 158 -10.85 11.81 2.31
CA PRO A 158 -10.88 10.38 2.61
C PRO A 158 -10.69 9.47 1.37
N THR A 159 -10.33 10.03 0.21
CA THR A 159 -10.22 9.24 -1.04
C THR A 159 -8.85 8.63 -1.27
N ALA A 160 -7.82 9.06 -0.54
CA ALA A 160 -6.46 8.56 -0.71
C ALA A 160 -6.15 7.37 0.20
N THR A 161 -5.13 6.60 -0.16
CA THR A 161 -4.61 5.46 0.61
C THR A 161 -3.09 5.56 0.69
N ASP A 162 -2.52 5.37 1.87
CA ASP A 162 -1.09 5.39 2.11
C ASP A 162 -0.49 3.99 1.98
N ILE A 163 0.12 3.74 0.81
CA ILE A 163 0.70 2.46 0.42
C ILE A 163 1.75 1.98 1.43
N ALA A 164 2.67 2.87 1.81
CA ALA A 164 3.80 2.51 2.66
C ALA A 164 3.32 1.99 4.02
N PHE A 165 2.31 2.65 4.60
CA PHE A 165 1.77 2.22 5.88
C PHE A 165 0.87 0.98 5.73
N ALA A 166 0.02 0.91 4.71
CA ALA A 166 -0.80 -0.27 4.44
C ALA A 166 0.05 -1.54 4.23
N LEU A 167 1.14 -1.43 3.46
CA LEU A 167 2.09 -2.52 3.24
C LEU A 167 2.86 -2.90 4.51
N ALA A 168 3.24 -1.93 5.35
CA ALA A 168 3.89 -2.23 6.62
C ALA A 168 2.97 -3.00 7.58
N VAL A 169 1.69 -2.61 7.69
CA VAL A 169 0.71 -3.37 8.47
C VAL A 169 0.53 -4.78 7.90
N LEU A 170 0.42 -4.90 6.57
CA LEU A 170 0.27 -6.19 5.91
C LEU A 170 1.51 -7.09 6.07
N ALA A 171 2.72 -6.53 6.05
CA ALA A 171 3.95 -7.30 6.20
C ALA A 171 4.17 -7.78 7.63
N VAL A 172 3.79 -6.97 8.63
CA VAL A 172 3.90 -7.33 10.05
C VAL A 172 2.86 -8.40 10.44
N ILE A 173 1.63 -8.27 9.94
CA ILE A 173 0.50 -9.10 10.40
C ILE A 173 0.18 -10.25 9.43
N GLY A 174 0.38 -10.03 8.14
CA GLY A 174 -0.02 -10.91 7.03
C GLY A 174 1.06 -11.87 6.55
N THR A 175 1.91 -12.37 7.46
CA THR A 175 3.05 -13.24 7.13
C THR A 175 2.65 -14.50 6.35
N SER A 176 1.55 -15.15 6.72
CA SER A 176 1.05 -16.36 6.05
C SER A 176 -0.08 -16.09 5.05
N LEU A 177 -0.33 -14.83 4.68
CA LEU A 177 -1.35 -14.50 3.69
C LEU A 177 -0.90 -14.86 2.26
N PRO A 178 -1.84 -15.27 1.39
CA PRO A 178 -1.58 -15.52 -0.02
C PRO A 178 -0.85 -14.36 -0.71
N SER A 179 0.13 -14.71 -1.55
CA SER A 179 0.87 -13.74 -2.36
C SER A 179 -0.03 -12.94 -3.33
N ALA A 180 -1.13 -13.56 -3.74
CA ALA A 180 -2.22 -12.94 -4.50
C ALA A 180 -2.80 -11.68 -3.84
N LEU A 181 -3.00 -11.67 -2.51
CA LEU A 181 -3.50 -10.48 -1.79
C LEU A 181 -2.51 -9.32 -1.86
N ARG A 182 -1.21 -9.63 -1.79
CA ARG A 182 -0.16 -8.60 -1.80
C ARG A 182 -0.08 -7.92 -3.15
N ALA A 183 -0.12 -8.71 -4.23
CA ALA A 183 -0.15 -8.18 -5.60
C ALA A 183 -1.42 -7.36 -5.87
N PHE A 184 -2.59 -7.80 -5.38
CA PHE A 184 -3.83 -7.04 -5.51
C PHE A 184 -3.75 -5.68 -4.79
N LEU A 185 -3.27 -5.64 -3.54
CA LEU A 185 -3.13 -4.39 -2.80
C LEU A 185 -2.17 -3.42 -3.50
N LEU A 186 -1.03 -3.92 -3.98
CA LEU A 186 -0.04 -3.09 -4.68
C LEU A 186 -0.63 -2.47 -5.96
N THR A 187 -1.36 -3.27 -6.75
CA THR A 187 -2.00 -2.78 -7.98
C THR A 187 -3.13 -1.79 -7.70
N LEU A 188 -4.01 -2.12 -6.74
CA LEU A 188 -5.08 -1.23 -6.31
C LEU A 188 -4.52 0.12 -5.88
N ALA A 189 -3.44 0.11 -5.09
CA ALA A 189 -2.93 1.32 -4.49
C ALA A 189 -2.20 2.21 -5.51
N VAL A 190 -1.47 1.65 -6.48
CA VAL A 190 -0.92 2.43 -7.61
C VAL A 190 -2.01 3.14 -8.40
N VAL A 191 -3.15 2.47 -8.62
CA VAL A 191 -4.30 3.06 -9.34
C VAL A 191 -4.99 4.13 -8.51
N ASP A 192 -5.21 3.89 -7.21
CA ASP A 192 -5.77 4.87 -6.28
C ASP A 192 -4.89 6.15 -6.22
N ASP A 193 -3.57 6.00 -6.14
CA ASP A 193 -2.61 7.11 -6.13
C ASP A 193 -2.68 7.94 -7.43
N LEU A 194 -2.75 7.28 -8.59
CA LEU A 194 -2.95 7.97 -9.88
C LEU A 194 -4.21 8.84 -9.84
N PHE A 195 -5.33 8.28 -9.41
CA PHE A 195 -6.56 9.03 -9.38
C PHE A 195 -6.54 10.14 -8.32
N ALA A 196 -5.89 9.92 -7.17
CA ALA A 196 -5.71 10.96 -6.15
C ALA A 196 -4.90 12.14 -6.70
N ILE A 197 -3.79 11.88 -7.41
CA ILE A 197 -2.99 12.89 -8.11
C ILE A 197 -3.85 13.65 -9.13
N LEU A 198 -4.65 12.94 -9.92
CA LEU A 198 -5.52 13.55 -10.92
C LEU A 198 -6.56 14.47 -10.27
N ILE A 199 -7.13 14.06 -9.13
CA ILE A 199 -8.05 14.90 -8.35
C ILE A 199 -7.34 16.16 -7.87
N ILE A 200 -6.14 16.04 -7.28
CA ILE A 200 -5.34 17.19 -6.84
C ILE A 200 -5.07 18.16 -8.01
N ALA A 201 -4.67 17.63 -9.16
CA ALA A 201 -4.39 18.42 -10.35
C ALA A 201 -5.60 19.19 -10.89
N VAL A 202 -6.77 18.55 -10.93
CA VAL A 202 -7.96 19.12 -11.57
C VAL A 202 -8.73 20.05 -10.63
N PHE A 203 -8.88 19.65 -9.36
CA PHE A 203 -9.82 20.31 -8.44
C PHE A 203 -9.17 21.34 -7.52
N PHE A 204 -7.87 21.23 -7.24
CA PHE A 204 -7.20 22.10 -6.27
C PHE A 204 -6.30 23.16 -6.93
N THR A 205 -6.24 23.22 -8.27
CA THR A 205 -5.43 24.23 -8.97
C THR A 205 -5.95 25.64 -8.69
N SER A 206 -5.07 26.53 -8.23
CA SER A 206 -5.37 27.94 -7.95
C SER A 206 -4.78 28.84 -9.04
N GLY A 207 -5.11 30.15 -9.02
CA GLY A 207 -4.90 31.12 -10.11
C GLY A 207 -3.70 30.85 -11.04
N LEU A 208 -3.98 30.64 -12.33
CA LEU A 208 -2.97 30.19 -13.29
C LEU A 208 -2.04 31.32 -13.74
N ASN A 209 -0.75 31.15 -13.48
CA ASN A 209 0.29 31.93 -14.14
C ASN A 209 0.75 31.21 -15.41
N PHE A 210 0.18 31.60 -16.55
CA PHE A 210 0.48 31.00 -17.85
C PHE A 210 1.95 31.09 -18.27
N ALA A 211 2.69 32.11 -17.81
CA ALA A 211 4.11 32.23 -18.14
C ALA A 211 4.94 31.17 -17.40
N ALA A 212 4.69 31.00 -16.10
CA ALA A 212 5.32 29.95 -15.31
C ALA A 212 4.91 28.54 -15.82
N LEU A 213 3.63 28.35 -16.16
CA LEU A 213 3.13 27.11 -16.74
C LEU A 213 3.80 26.78 -18.08
N GLY A 214 3.91 27.76 -18.98
CA GLY A 214 4.60 27.60 -20.26
C GLY A 214 6.08 27.26 -20.08
N GLY A 215 6.74 27.87 -19.08
CA GLY A 215 8.09 27.52 -18.66
C GLY A 215 8.21 26.08 -18.16
N ALA A 216 7.29 25.62 -17.30
CA ALA A 216 7.27 24.26 -16.79
C ALA A 216 7.10 23.24 -17.93
N VAL A 217 6.18 23.50 -18.86
CA VAL A 217 5.97 22.66 -20.07
C VAL A 217 7.22 22.64 -20.94
N ALA A 218 7.86 23.79 -21.19
CA ALA A 218 9.11 23.85 -21.95
C ALA A 218 10.23 23.05 -21.27
N GLY A 219 10.34 23.13 -19.95
CA GLY A 219 11.27 22.33 -19.15
C GLY A 219 10.99 20.83 -19.26
N LEU A 220 9.73 20.41 -19.19
CA LEU A 220 9.31 19.02 -19.39
C LEU A 220 9.63 18.52 -20.81
N VAL A 221 9.42 19.34 -21.84
CA VAL A 221 9.81 19.01 -23.22
C VAL A 221 11.32 18.85 -23.33
N LEU A 222 12.10 19.74 -22.71
CA LEU A 222 13.56 19.61 -22.67
C LEU A 222 13.98 18.31 -21.95
N PHE A 223 13.38 18.00 -20.80
CA PHE A 223 13.62 16.78 -20.05
C PHE A 223 13.38 15.54 -20.92
N TRP A 224 12.26 15.51 -21.62
CA TRP A 224 11.91 14.43 -22.56
C TRP A 224 12.87 14.33 -23.75
N LEU A 225 13.29 15.47 -24.32
CA LEU A 225 14.27 15.48 -25.41
C LEU A 225 15.64 14.95 -24.97
N LEU A 226 16.08 15.27 -23.75
CA LEU A 226 17.33 14.76 -23.18
C LEU A 226 17.27 13.24 -22.97
N LEU A 227 16.13 12.74 -22.48
CA LEU A 227 15.88 11.29 -22.37
C LEU A 227 15.94 10.61 -23.73
N ARG A 228 15.31 11.19 -24.77
CA ARG A 228 15.35 10.65 -26.14
C ARG A 228 16.74 10.68 -26.77
N LYS A 229 17.52 11.71 -26.48
CA LYS A 229 18.92 11.82 -26.94
C LYS A 229 19.88 10.90 -26.16
N GLY A 230 19.40 10.17 -25.16
CA GLY A 230 20.22 9.25 -24.37
C GLY A 230 21.24 9.96 -23.48
N VAL A 231 21.00 11.23 -23.12
CA VAL A 231 21.88 11.97 -22.21
C VAL A 231 21.83 11.30 -20.84
N ARG A 232 22.99 10.98 -20.28
CA ARG A 232 23.14 10.34 -18.97
C ARG A 232 23.73 11.32 -17.98
N GLY A 233 23.28 11.25 -16.72
CA GLY A 233 23.87 12.02 -15.62
C GLY A 233 22.83 12.73 -14.77
N TRP A 234 22.83 12.42 -13.47
CA TRP A 234 21.93 13.04 -12.50
C TRP A 234 22.12 14.56 -12.41
N TYR A 235 23.33 15.06 -12.67
CA TYR A 235 23.68 16.48 -12.65
C TYR A 235 22.97 17.33 -13.71
N VAL A 236 22.38 16.73 -14.74
CA VAL A 236 21.54 17.45 -15.72
C VAL A 236 20.07 17.39 -15.30
N TYR A 237 19.59 16.19 -14.95
CA TYR A 237 18.18 15.95 -14.67
C TYR A 237 17.72 16.53 -13.33
N VAL A 238 18.55 16.50 -12.28
CA VAL A 238 18.17 17.02 -10.95
C VAL A 238 17.99 18.54 -10.96
N PRO A 239 18.94 19.36 -11.47
CA PRO A 239 18.71 20.80 -11.56
C PRO A 239 17.52 21.15 -12.46
N LEU A 240 17.36 20.44 -13.58
CA LEU A 240 16.22 20.64 -14.48
C LEU A 240 14.89 20.29 -13.78
N ALA A 241 14.85 19.20 -13.01
CA ALA A 241 13.68 18.81 -12.23
C ALA A 241 13.32 19.87 -11.18
N VAL A 242 14.30 20.44 -10.48
CA VAL A 242 14.08 21.54 -9.52
C VAL A 242 13.51 22.78 -10.21
N VAL A 243 14.01 23.11 -11.41
CA VAL A 243 13.48 24.25 -12.20
C VAL A 243 12.04 23.98 -12.65
N ILE A 244 11.74 22.79 -13.17
CA ILE A 244 10.38 22.41 -13.59
C ILE A 244 9.43 22.45 -12.39
N TRP A 245 9.84 21.91 -11.25
CA TRP A 245 9.07 21.92 -10.01
C TRP A 245 8.78 23.34 -9.53
N ALA A 246 9.78 24.22 -9.49
CA ALA A 246 9.61 25.61 -9.09
C ALA A 246 8.68 26.39 -10.04
N LEU A 247 8.78 26.14 -11.34
CA LEU A 247 7.89 26.72 -12.34
C LEU A 247 6.46 26.19 -12.21
N MET A 248 6.29 24.90 -11.87
CA MET A 248 4.99 24.32 -11.60
C MET A 248 4.35 24.97 -10.36
N TYR A 249 5.09 25.05 -9.24
CA TYR A 249 4.66 25.73 -8.03
C TYR A 249 4.19 27.17 -8.30
N ASN A 250 5.01 27.95 -9.00
CA ASN A 250 4.68 29.34 -9.36
C ASN A 250 3.56 29.46 -10.41
N SER A 251 3.15 28.37 -11.06
CA SER A 251 2.10 28.37 -12.06
C SER A 251 0.68 28.28 -11.48
N GLY A 252 0.55 27.98 -10.19
CA GLY A 252 -0.74 27.69 -9.53
C GLY A 252 -1.19 26.23 -9.63
N VAL A 253 -0.47 25.42 -10.43
CA VAL A 253 -0.59 23.96 -10.47
C VAL A 253 0.23 23.34 -9.34
N HIS A 254 -0.24 22.24 -8.76
CA HIS A 254 0.48 21.55 -7.69
C HIS A 254 1.88 21.11 -8.11
N ALA A 255 2.87 21.45 -7.28
CA ALA A 255 4.27 21.18 -7.57
C ALA A 255 4.58 19.66 -7.62
N THR A 256 3.81 18.84 -6.88
CA THR A 256 3.92 17.38 -6.87
C THR A 256 3.65 16.73 -8.22
N ILE A 257 2.83 17.35 -9.07
CA ILE A 257 2.52 16.87 -10.43
C ILE A 257 3.77 16.89 -11.32
N ALA A 258 4.72 17.78 -11.06
CA ALA A 258 5.99 17.80 -11.78
C ALA A 258 6.74 16.46 -11.62
N GLY A 259 6.74 15.90 -10.40
CA GLY A 259 7.32 14.59 -10.11
C GLY A 259 6.69 13.50 -10.97
N VAL A 260 5.35 13.39 -10.92
CA VAL A 260 4.60 12.38 -11.70
C VAL A 260 4.86 12.52 -13.19
N ALA A 261 4.79 13.74 -13.73
CA ALA A 261 5.00 14.01 -15.14
C ALA A 261 6.41 13.57 -15.61
N MET A 262 7.45 13.86 -14.81
CA MET A 262 8.82 13.42 -15.10
C MET A 262 8.98 11.90 -14.98
N GLY A 263 8.32 11.27 -14.00
CA GLY A 263 8.32 9.80 -13.84
C GLY A 263 7.70 9.09 -15.03
N LEU A 264 6.54 9.58 -15.50
CA LEU A 264 5.83 9.06 -16.68
C LEU A 264 6.60 9.20 -18.00
N MET A 265 7.55 10.13 -18.07
CA MET A 265 8.43 10.33 -19.23
C MET A 265 9.56 9.30 -19.34
N LEU A 266 9.86 8.58 -18.25
CA LEU A 266 10.91 7.57 -18.25
C LEU A 266 10.53 6.34 -19.06
N ARG A 267 11.57 5.66 -19.57
CA ARG A 267 11.44 4.44 -20.34
C ARG A 267 11.44 3.23 -19.42
N CYS A 268 10.30 2.54 -19.33
CA CYS A 268 10.12 1.33 -18.51
C CYS A 268 10.09 0.03 -19.34
N HIS A 269 10.70 0.02 -20.53
CA HIS A 269 10.88 -1.19 -21.32
C HIS A 269 12.37 -1.48 -21.54
N ARG A 270 12.71 -2.77 -21.54
CA ARG A 270 14.08 -3.27 -21.73
C ARG A 270 14.41 -3.37 -23.22
N HIS A 271 15.62 -2.96 -23.61
CA HIS A 271 16.17 -3.24 -24.94
C HIS A 271 17.03 -4.52 -24.91
N GLU A 272 17.30 -5.11 -26.08
CA GLU A 272 18.19 -6.27 -26.19
C GLU A 272 19.57 -5.95 -25.58
N GLY A 273 19.99 -6.79 -24.62
CA GLY A 273 21.24 -6.61 -23.86
C GLY A 273 21.12 -5.76 -22.59
N GLU A 274 19.96 -5.20 -22.25
CA GLU A 274 19.75 -4.48 -20.98
C GLU A 274 19.24 -5.44 -19.88
N GLU A 275 19.92 -5.50 -18.73
CA GLU A 275 19.47 -6.26 -17.56
C GLU A 275 18.26 -5.64 -16.85
N GLN A 276 18.12 -4.31 -16.90
CA GLN A 276 17.03 -3.55 -16.28
C GLN A 276 16.66 -2.35 -17.16
N SER A 277 15.39 -1.94 -17.13
CA SER A 277 14.97 -0.73 -17.86
C SER A 277 15.53 0.54 -17.19
N PRO A 278 15.72 1.66 -17.92
CA PRO A 278 16.17 2.91 -17.30
C PRO A 278 15.23 3.40 -16.18
N GLY A 279 13.91 3.22 -16.36
CA GLY A 279 12.91 3.51 -15.33
C GLY A 279 13.14 2.70 -14.06
N GLU A 280 13.24 1.37 -14.18
CA GLU A 280 13.55 0.47 -13.04
C GLU A 280 14.85 0.85 -12.34
N ARG A 281 15.89 1.23 -13.10
CA ARG A 281 17.17 1.64 -12.52
C ARG A 281 17.03 2.93 -11.71
N VAL A 282 16.32 3.92 -12.24
CA VAL A 282 16.10 5.20 -11.54
C VAL A 282 15.21 5.00 -10.32
N GLU A 283 14.16 4.18 -10.44
CA GLU A 283 13.29 3.79 -9.35
C GLU A 283 14.08 3.16 -8.20
N HIS A 284 14.91 2.14 -8.46
CA HIS A 284 15.74 1.51 -7.43
C HIS A 284 16.70 2.47 -6.71
N LEU A 285 17.12 3.56 -7.37
CA LEU A 285 18.00 4.57 -6.78
C LEU A 285 17.24 5.59 -5.93
N VAL A 286 16.04 5.99 -6.37
CA VAL A 286 15.25 7.06 -5.73
C VAL A 286 14.30 6.50 -4.68
N HIS A 287 13.82 5.27 -4.85
CA HIS A 287 12.86 4.63 -3.96
C HIS A 287 13.32 4.59 -2.49
N PRO A 288 14.56 4.16 -2.14
CA PRO A 288 15.02 4.20 -0.75
C PRO A 288 15.09 5.60 -0.16
N LEU A 289 15.36 6.61 -1.00
CA LEU A 289 15.42 8.02 -0.60
C LEU A 289 14.00 8.57 -0.37
N SER A 290 13.05 8.16 -1.21
CA SER A 290 11.63 8.47 -1.03
C SER A 290 11.08 7.84 0.26
N ALA A 291 11.16 6.51 0.39
CA ALA A 291 10.59 5.76 1.50
C ALA A 291 11.33 5.99 2.83
N GLY A 292 12.65 6.18 2.79
CA GLY A 292 13.48 6.33 3.99
C GLY A 292 13.65 7.78 4.49
N LEU A 293 13.43 8.78 3.63
CA LEU A 293 13.66 10.19 3.98
C LEU A 293 12.50 11.09 3.59
N ALA A 294 12.08 11.08 2.32
CA ALA A 294 11.08 12.04 1.83
C ALA A 294 9.73 11.91 2.55
N VAL A 295 9.18 10.70 2.56
CA VAL A 295 7.87 10.41 3.15
C VAL A 295 7.88 10.53 4.68
N PRO A 296 8.89 10.02 5.42
CA PRO A 296 8.99 10.24 6.87
C PRO A 296 9.14 11.72 7.27
N LEU A 297 9.93 12.52 6.55
CA LEU A 297 10.03 13.95 6.85
C LEU A 297 8.74 14.71 6.52
N PHE A 298 8.06 14.36 5.43
CA PHE A 298 6.71 14.86 5.15
C PHE A 298 5.76 14.57 6.31
N ALA A 299 5.71 13.32 6.78
CA ALA A 299 4.90 12.94 7.92
C ALA A 299 5.29 13.69 9.20
N LEU A 300 6.60 13.90 9.43
CA LEU A 300 7.09 14.60 10.60
C LEU A 300 6.53 16.02 10.71
N PHE A 301 6.43 16.75 9.59
CA PHE A 301 5.95 18.12 9.56
C PHE A 301 4.45 18.27 9.29
N SER A 302 3.81 17.25 8.72
CA SER A 302 2.38 17.29 8.35
C SER A 302 1.48 16.67 9.43
N ALA A 303 1.99 15.68 10.18
CA ALA A 303 1.23 14.96 11.20
C ALA A 303 1.30 15.61 12.60
N GLY A 304 2.23 16.54 12.83
CA GLY A 304 2.38 17.21 14.12
C GLY A 304 1.29 18.24 14.35
N VAL A 305 0.09 17.77 14.68
CA VAL A 305 -1.07 18.59 15.04
C VAL A 305 -1.19 18.75 16.55
N SER A 306 -1.64 19.91 16.99
CA SER A 306 -1.92 20.22 18.39
C SER A 306 -3.23 19.52 18.84
N LEU A 307 -3.09 18.36 19.45
CA LEU A 307 -4.16 17.59 20.08
C LEU A 307 -4.55 18.21 21.42
N SER A 308 -5.31 19.30 21.38
CA SER A 308 -6.00 19.77 22.59
C SER A 308 -7.14 18.82 22.95
N GLY A 309 -7.50 18.74 24.24
CA GLY A 309 -8.63 17.92 24.70
C GLY A 309 -9.97 18.29 24.03
N GLY A 310 -10.12 19.53 23.57
CA GLY A 310 -11.26 19.97 22.74
C GLY A 310 -11.20 19.42 21.31
N ALA A 311 -10.02 19.46 20.68
CA ALA A 311 -9.84 18.99 19.30
C ALA A 311 -10.22 17.50 19.12
N LEU A 312 -9.94 16.64 20.10
CA LEU A 312 -10.34 15.22 20.05
C LEU A 312 -11.88 15.04 20.12
N GLY A 313 -12.58 15.92 20.83
CA GLY A 313 -14.04 15.93 20.84
C GLY A 313 -14.62 16.44 19.51
N ASP A 314 -13.98 17.46 18.94
CA ASP A 314 -14.39 18.08 17.67
C ASP A 314 -14.21 17.14 16.47
N VAL A 315 -13.32 16.14 16.55
CA VAL A 315 -13.21 15.07 15.53
C VAL A 315 -14.53 14.34 15.31
N PHE A 316 -15.35 14.18 16.37
CA PHE A 316 -16.65 13.51 16.28
C PHE A 316 -17.83 14.49 16.35
N GLY A 317 -17.58 15.75 16.71
CA GLY A 317 -18.59 16.79 16.84
C GLY A 317 -18.84 17.59 15.56
N LYS A 318 -17.83 17.75 14.70
CA LYS A 318 -17.96 18.52 13.45
C LYS A 318 -18.28 17.61 12.26
N PRO A 319 -19.12 18.05 11.33
CA PRO A 319 -19.53 17.23 10.20
C PRO A 319 -18.38 16.97 9.21
N GLU A 320 -17.43 17.90 9.04
CA GLU A 320 -16.27 17.72 8.17
C GLU A 320 -15.33 16.63 8.71
N THR A 321 -14.95 16.72 9.99
CA THR A 321 -14.03 15.77 10.63
C THR A 321 -14.65 14.39 10.76
N LEU A 322 -15.93 14.31 11.15
CA LEU A 322 -16.67 13.05 11.20
C LEU A 322 -16.81 12.44 9.80
N GLY A 323 -17.05 13.25 8.78
CA GLY A 323 -17.12 12.82 7.39
C GLY A 323 -15.80 12.21 6.90
N VAL A 324 -14.66 12.76 7.31
CA VAL A 324 -13.34 12.19 7.01
C VAL A 324 -13.16 10.84 7.68
N VAL A 325 -13.45 10.73 8.99
CA VAL A 325 -13.32 9.45 9.73
C VAL A 325 -14.21 8.37 9.13
N LEU A 326 -15.49 8.67 8.89
CA LEU A 326 -16.44 7.71 8.30
C LEU A 326 -16.06 7.36 6.86
N GLY A 327 -15.58 8.32 6.08
CA GLY A 327 -15.09 8.10 4.73
C GLY A 327 -13.91 7.13 4.71
N LEU A 328 -12.88 7.36 5.53
CA LEU A 328 -11.71 6.49 5.62
C LEU A 328 -12.05 5.09 6.16
N VAL A 329 -12.85 5.00 7.22
CA VAL A 329 -13.11 3.70 7.89
C VAL A 329 -14.16 2.87 7.15
N LEU A 330 -15.30 3.48 6.81
CA LEU A 330 -16.42 2.77 6.17
C LEU A 330 -16.42 2.95 4.67
N GLY A 331 -16.23 4.18 4.19
CA GLY A 331 -16.30 4.52 2.77
C GLY A 331 -15.29 3.72 1.94
N LYS A 332 -14.01 3.75 2.31
CA LYS A 332 -12.96 2.99 1.62
C LYS A 332 -13.20 1.48 1.66
N ALA A 333 -13.47 0.93 2.84
CA ALA A 333 -13.69 -0.50 3.00
C ALA A 333 -14.88 -1.00 2.15
N LEU A 334 -16.02 -0.31 2.21
CA LEU A 334 -17.21 -0.67 1.44
C LEU A 334 -17.05 -0.37 -0.05
N GLY A 335 -16.34 0.69 -0.41
CA GLY A 335 -16.06 1.06 -1.80
C GLY A 335 -15.18 0.03 -2.50
N VAL A 336 -14.03 -0.30 -1.92
CA VAL A 336 -13.10 -1.28 -2.48
C VAL A 336 -13.72 -2.68 -2.49
N PHE A 337 -14.29 -3.12 -1.37
CA PHE A 337 -14.94 -4.44 -1.29
C PHE A 337 -16.13 -4.54 -2.24
N GLY A 338 -17.02 -3.55 -2.21
CA GLY A 338 -18.21 -3.49 -3.06
C GLY A 338 -17.85 -3.43 -4.54
N GLY A 339 -16.92 -2.56 -4.94
CA GLY A 339 -16.44 -2.45 -6.31
C GLY A 339 -15.82 -3.76 -6.82
N THR A 340 -15.00 -4.41 -5.99
CA THR A 340 -14.43 -5.74 -6.30
C THR A 340 -15.54 -6.79 -6.46
N TRP A 341 -16.49 -6.83 -5.53
CA TRP A 341 -17.62 -7.76 -5.55
C TRP A 341 -18.52 -7.59 -6.77
N LEU A 342 -18.92 -6.34 -7.07
CA LEU A 342 -19.70 -6.00 -8.25
C LEU A 342 -18.96 -6.42 -9.52
N THR A 343 -17.67 -6.12 -9.62
CA THR A 343 -16.89 -6.43 -10.82
C THR A 343 -16.82 -7.93 -11.06
N VAL A 344 -16.50 -8.73 -10.03
CA VAL A 344 -16.49 -10.20 -10.14
C VAL A 344 -17.88 -10.77 -10.42
N ARG A 345 -18.94 -10.18 -9.84
CA ARG A 345 -20.32 -10.68 -9.99
C ARG A 345 -20.92 -10.42 -11.38
N PHE A 346 -20.56 -9.29 -12.00
CA PHE A 346 -21.13 -8.84 -13.27
C PHE A 346 -20.18 -8.99 -14.46
N THR A 347 -18.89 -9.20 -14.23
CA THR A 347 -17.87 -9.41 -15.27
C THR A 347 -17.39 -10.87 -15.27
N ARG A 348 -16.74 -11.31 -16.34
CA ARG A 348 -16.02 -12.60 -16.39
C ARG A 348 -14.67 -12.58 -15.67
N ALA A 349 -14.42 -11.56 -14.84
CA ALA A 349 -13.18 -11.46 -14.07
C ALA A 349 -13.27 -12.44 -12.89
N SER A 350 -12.33 -13.39 -12.79
CA SER A 350 -12.24 -14.33 -11.68
C SER A 350 -11.19 -13.85 -10.68
N LEU A 351 -11.56 -13.78 -9.40
CA LEU A 351 -10.60 -13.75 -8.31
C LEU A 351 -9.85 -15.09 -8.27
N SER A 352 -8.61 -15.14 -7.77
CA SER A 352 -7.90 -16.41 -7.65
C SER A 352 -8.63 -17.36 -6.70
N GLU A 353 -8.54 -18.66 -6.99
CA GLU A 353 -9.19 -19.74 -6.23
C GLU A 353 -8.72 -19.79 -4.76
N ASP A 354 -7.54 -19.21 -4.48
CA ASP A 354 -6.92 -19.14 -3.15
C ASP A 354 -7.53 -18.06 -2.24
N LEU A 355 -8.41 -17.18 -2.76
CA LEU A 355 -8.94 -16.02 -2.04
C LEU A 355 -10.40 -16.19 -1.65
N THR A 356 -10.67 -15.97 -0.37
CA THR A 356 -12.05 -15.89 0.13
C THR A 356 -12.51 -14.44 0.21
N TRP A 357 -13.83 -14.20 0.16
CA TRP A 357 -14.40 -12.86 0.33
C TRP A 357 -14.01 -12.19 1.65
N SER A 358 -13.76 -12.96 2.70
CA SER A 358 -13.25 -12.43 3.97
C SER A 358 -11.84 -11.84 3.85
N ASP A 359 -11.01 -12.37 2.95
CA ASP A 359 -9.66 -11.85 2.71
C ASP A 359 -9.72 -10.54 1.93
N VAL A 360 -10.59 -10.48 0.92
CA VAL A 360 -10.85 -9.25 0.17
C VAL A 360 -11.40 -8.16 1.09
N PHE A 361 -12.30 -8.50 2.01
CA PHE A 361 -12.83 -7.54 2.98
C PHE A 361 -11.75 -7.05 3.96
N ALA A 362 -10.93 -7.96 4.50
CA ALA A 362 -9.83 -7.60 5.39
C ALA A 362 -8.74 -6.75 4.70
N LEU A 363 -8.57 -6.92 3.39
CA LEU A 363 -7.67 -6.08 2.59
C LEU A 363 -8.32 -4.74 2.25
N ALA A 364 -9.61 -4.70 1.94
CA ALA A 364 -10.34 -3.47 1.68
C ALA A 364 -10.30 -2.50 2.88
N THR A 365 -10.24 -3.00 4.12
CA THR A 365 -10.06 -2.14 5.29
C THR A 365 -8.65 -1.52 5.40
N LEU A 366 -7.60 -2.15 4.84
CA LEU A 366 -6.28 -1.54 4.73
C LEU A 366 -6.30 -0.31 3.82
N ALA A 367 -7.16 -0.30 2.80
CA ALA A 367 -7.31 0.85 1.91
C ALA A 367 -7.83 2.11 2.66
N GLY A 368 -8.44 1.93 3.83
CA GLY A 368 -8.87 3.04 4.69
C GLY A 368 -7.74 3.78 5.42
N ILE A 369 -6.50 3.32 5.32
CA ILE A 369 -5.33 4.00 5.87
C ILE A 369 -4.97 5.15 4.92
N GLY A 370 -5.52 6.35 5.12
CA GLY A 370 -5.35 7.48 4.19
C GLY A 370 -4.11 8.34 4.42
N PHE A 371 -3.55 8.29 5.64
CA PHE A 371 -2.41 9.07 6.16
C PHE A 371 -1.79 10.09 5.19
N THR A 372 -0.69 9.76 4.51
CA THR A 372 0.16 10.72 3.81
C THR A 372 -0.59 11.65 2.83
N VAL A 373 -1.18 11.07 1.79
CA VAL A 373 -1.87 11.82 0.73
C VAL A 373 -3.17 12.42 1.26
N SER A 374 -3.87 11.80 2.22
CA SER A 374 -5.02 12.42 2.87
C SER A 374 -4.66 13.67 3.68
N LEU A 375 -3.49 13.69 4.34
CA LEU A 375 -3.00 14.89 5.04
C LEU A 375 -2.71 16.02 4.04
N LEU A 376 -2.07 15.70 2.91
CA LEU A 376 -1.84 16.66 1.83
C LEU A 376 -3.17 17.24 1.31
N ILE A 377 -4.13 16.38 0.96
CA ILE A 377 -5.43 16.85 0.46
C ILE A 377 -6.16 17.70 1.51
N GLY A 378 -6.02 17.37 2.80
CA GLY A 378 -6.54 18.18 3.89
C GLY A 378 -5.97 19.60 3.92
N GLU A 379 -4.66 19.75 3.74
CA GLU A 379 -4.00 21.07 3.64
C GLU A 379 -4.50 21.86 2.43
N LEU A 380 -4.70 21.19 1.29
CA LEU A 380 -5.17 21.82 0.05
C LEU A 380 -6.65 22.21 0.09
N ALA A 381 -7.47 21.47 0.82
CA ALA A 381 -8.92 21.70 0.90
C ALA A 381 -9.34 22.83 1.83
N PHE A 382 -8.48 23.21 2.78
CA PHE A 382 -8.80 24.15 3.85
C PHE A 382 -7.72 25.22 4.04
N THR A 383 -7.07 25.65 2.96
CA THR A 383 -5.98 26.66 2.98
C THR A 383 -6.36 27.95 3.72
N ASP A 384 -7.62 28.38 3.62
CA ASP A 384 -8.12 29.62 4.22
C ASP A 384 -8.63 29.45 5.68
N ALA A 385 -8.62 28.24 6.21
CA ALA A 385 -9.20 27.89 7.51
C ALA A 385 -8.21 27.03 8.36
N PRO A 386 -7.14 27.62 8.91
CA PRO A 386 -6.05 26.87 9.56
C PRO A 386 -6.51 25.98 10.72
N VAL A 387 -7.48 26.45 11.52
CA VAL A 387 -8.07 25.65 12.62
C VAL A 387 -8.76 24.39 12.09
N LEU A 388 -9.52 24.52 11.00
CA LEU A 388 -10.21 23.39 10.38
C LEU A 388 -9.21 22.43 9.71
N THR A 389 -8.12 22.94 9.16
CA THR A 389 -7.02 22.12 8.63
C THR A 389 -6.42 21.21 9.71
N ASP A 390 -6.13 21.75 10.89
CA ASP A 390 -5.59 20.96 12.01
C ASP A 390 -6.58 19.90 12.51
N GLU A 391 -7.87 20.25 12.60
CA GLU A 391 -8.94 19.32 12.96
C GLU A 391 -9.10 18.21 11.92
N VAL A 392 -9.04 18.55 10.63
CA VAL A 392 -9.10 17.59 9.53
C VAL A 392 -7.88 16.67 9.56
N LYS A 393 -6.67 17.19 9.78
CA LYS A 393 -5.48 16.37 9.97
C LYS A 393 -5.62 15.42 11.16
N ALA A 394 -6.13 15.89 12.30
CA ALA A 394 -6.42 15.02 13.45
C ALA A 394 -7.46 13.93 13.11
N SER A 395 -8.48 14.25 12.32
CA SER A 395 -9.48 13.29 11.85
C SER A 395 -8.91 12.25 10.89
N VAL A 396 -7.97 12.62 10.01
CA VAL A 396 -7.22 11.69 9.13
C VAL A 396 -6.38 10.73 9.97
N LEU A 397 -5.67 11.23 10.99
CA LEU A 397 -4.87 10.41 11.90
C LEU A 397 -5.75 9.42 12.68
N CYS A 398 -6.86 9.91 13.24
CA CYS A 398 -7.80 9.09 14.00
C CYS A 398 -8.46 8.03 13.11
N GLY A 399 -8.98 8.42 11.95
CA GLY A 399 -9.58 7.51 10.97
C GLY A 399 -8.59 6.45 10.46
N SER A 400 -7.36 6.86 10.13
CA SER A 400 -6.31 5.93 9.70
C SER A 400 -5.91 4.95 10.81
N LEU A 401 -5.86 5.41 12.07
CA LEU A 401 -5.59 4.53 13.22
C LEU A 401 -6.73 3.52 13.43
N ILE A 402 -7.99 3.96 13.36
CA ILE A 402 -9.15 3.06 13.46
C ILE A 402 -9.12 2.03 12.32
N ALA A 403 -8.89 2.47 11.09
CA ALA A 403 -8.77 1.59 9.93
C ALA A 403 -7.61 0.58 10.09
N ALA A 404 -6.44 1.03 10.54
CA ALA A 404 -5.29 0.18 10.79
C ALA A 404 -5.56 -0.86 11.89
N VAL A 405 -6.21 -0.49 12.99
CA VAL A 405 -6.58 -1.43 14.07
C VAL A 405 -7.61 -2.45 13.58
N LEU A 406 -8.64 -2.01 12.85
CA LEU A 406 -9.64 -2.91 12.28
C LEU A 406 -9.02 -3.88 11.29
N ALA A 407 -8.18 -3.39 10.38
CA ALA A 407 -7.44 -4.22 9.44
C ALA A 407 -6.51 -5.20 10.17
N ALA A 408 -5.77 -4.74 11.19
CA ALA A 408 -4.91 -5.58 12.00
C ALA A 408 -5.66 -6.74 12.65
N VAL A 409 -6.83 -6.48 13.25
CA VAL A 409 -7.67 -7.51 13.88
C VAL A 409 -8.16 -8.51 12.83
N LEU A 410 -8.74 -8.02 11.73
CA LEU A 410 -9.27 -8.87 10.66
C LEU A 410 -8.18 -9.74 10.01
N LEU A 411 -7.04 -9.13 9.66
CA LEU A 411 -5.91 -9.83 9.05
C LEU A 411 -5.28 -10.83 10.01
N LYS A 412 -5.22 -10.55 11.32
CA LYS A 412 -4.73 -11.51 12.31
C LYS A 412 -5.61 -12.75 12.40
N ILE A 413 -6.94 -12.59 12.35
CA ILE A 413 -7.89 -13.69 12.30
C ILE A 413 -7.67 -14.53 11.03
N ARG A 414 -7.49 -13.87 9.87
CA ARG A 414 -7.22 -14.55 8.60
C ARG A 414 -5.87 -15.26 8.57
N ASN A 415 -4.81 -14.62 9.07
CA ASN A 415 -3.48 -15.19 9.15
C ASN A 415 -3.46 -16.43 10.06
N ALA A 416 -4.17 -16.40 11.19
CA ALA A 416 -4.30 -17.57 12.06
C ALA A 416 -4.96 -18.76 11.35
N LYS A 417 -5.99 -18.49 10.53
CA LYS A 417 -6.65 -19.53 9.72
C LYS A 417 -5.72 -20.11 8.66
N TYR A 418 -5.03 -19.28 7.89
CA TYR A 418 -4.09 -19.76 6.85
C TYR A 418 -2.89 -20.51 7.46
N ARG A 419 -2.42 -20.06 8.63
CA ARG A 419 -1.36 -20.77 9.35
C ARG A 419 -1.81 -22.14 9.84
N ALA A 420 -3.06 -22.27 10.31
CA ALA A 420 -3.61 -23.57 10.70
C ALA A 420 -3.74 -24.50 9.47
N LEU A 421 -4.26 -24.00 8.36
CA LEU A 421 -4.34 -24.77 7.10
C LEU A 421 -2.96 -25.21 6.61
N SER A 422 -1.96 -24.31 6.62
CA SER A 422 -0.59 -24.66 6.21
C SER A 422 0.04 -25.68 7.15
N ALA A 423 -0.23 -25.58 8.45
CA ALA A 423 0.27 -26.53 9.44
C ALA A 423 -0.41 -27.91 9.33
N GLU A 424 -1.66 -27.97 8.86
CA GLU A 424 -2.35 -29.21 8.51
C GLU A 424 -1.80 -29.81 7.20
N GLU A 425 -1.56 -28.99 6.18
CA GLU A 425 -0.98 -29.42 4.89
C GLU A 425 0.48 -29.90 4.99
N GLU A 426 1.27 -29.35 5.93
CA GLU A 426 2.67 -29.72 6.19
C GLU A 426 2.82 -30.75 7.32
N ARG A 427 1.71 -31.22 7.90
CA ARG A 427 1.73 -32.17 9.02
C ARG A 427 2.23 -33.52 8.55
N ASP A 428 3.27 -34.02 9.20
CA ASP A 428 3.87 -35.33 8.96
C ASP A 428 4.03 -35.98 10.34
N GLU A 429 3.03 -36.77 10.76
CA GLU A 429 3.01 -37.40 12.09
C GLU A 429 3.92 -38.63 12.18
N ASP A 430 4.16 -39.32 11.06
CA ASP A 430 4.99 -40.53 11.00
C ASP A 430 6.47 -40.26 10.59
N LEU A 431 6.78 -39.00 10.26
CA LEU A 431 8.11 -38.47 9.92
C LEU A 431 8.73 -39.16 8.70
N ASP A 432 7.90 -39.60 7.77
CA ASP A 432 8.36 -40.29 6.56
C ASP A 432 8.82 -39.32 5.45
N GLY A 433 8.63 -38.00 5.67
CA GLY A 433 8.99 -36.93 4.76
C GLY A 433 7.89 -36.56 3.76
N ILE A 434 6.71 -37.17 3.86
CA ILE A 434 5.51 -36.90 3.08
C ILE A 434 4.44 -36.37 4.05
N PRO A 435 3.79 -35.22 3.76
CA PRO A 435 2.73 -34.76 4.64
C PRO A 435 1.50 -35.70 4.61
N ASP A 436 0.96 -35.98 5.80
CA ASP A 436 -0.17 -36.86 6.11
C ASP A 436 -1.37 -36.67 5.16
N VAL A 437 -1.66 -35.41 4.79
CA VAL A 437 -2.75 -35.02 3.89
C VAL A 437 -2.67 -35.71 2.52
N TYR A 438 -1.47 -36.00 2.03
CA TYR A 438 -1.28 -36.68 0.74
C TYR A 438 -1.41 -38.20 0.85
N GLU A 439 -1.42 -38.74 2.06
CA GLU A 439 -1.41 -40.17 2.35
C GLU A 439 -2.73 -40.70 2.93
N GLU A 440 -3.73 -39.83 3.16
CA GLU A 440 -5.06 -40.22 3.69
C GLU A 440 -5.75 -41.36 2.92
N HIS A 441 -5.39 -41.55 1.64
CA HIS A 441 -5.99 -42.56 0.77
C HIS A 441 -5.14 -43.83 0.67
N ASP A 442 -3.96 -43.87 1.30
CA ASP A 442 -3.08 -45.02 1.36
C ASP A 442 -3.41 -45.90 2.59
N PRO A 443 -3.84 -47.16 2.40
CA PRO A 443 -4.02 -48.09 3.51
C PRO A 443 -2.76 -48.31 4.35
N ALA A 444 -1.56 -48.18 3.76
CA ALA A 444 -0.30 -48.37 4.47
C ALA A 444 -0.06 -47.25 5.50
N TYR A 445 -0.41 -46.01 5.18
CA TYR A 445 -0.36 -44.88 6.10
C TYR A 445 -1.20 -45.12 7.35
N HIS A 446 -2.47 -45.55 7.18
CA HIS A 446 -3.36 -45.84 8.32
C HIS A 446 -2.84 -46.94 9.23
N LEU A 447 -2.12 -47.93 8.69
CA LEU A 447 -1.46 -48.96 9.49
C LEU A 447 -0.27 -48.41 10.28
N ARG A 448 0.59 -47.59 9.66
CA ARG A 448 1.70 -46.90 10.36
C ARG A 448 1.18 -46.02 11.50
N MET A 449 0.13 -45.25 11.23
CA MET A 449 -0.51 -44.40 12.23
C MET A 449 -1.14 -45.20 13.38
N ALA A 450 -1.75 -46.35 13.09
CA ALA A 450 -2.28 -47.24 14.13
C ALA A 450 -1.18 -47.73 15.07
N GLU A 451 -0.02 -48.16 14.54
CA GLU A 451 1.12 -48.57 15.33
C GLU A 451 1.65 -47.43 16.22
N ILE A 452 1.75 -46.21 15.67
CA ILE A 452 2.17 -45.02 16.42
C ILE A 452 1.20 -44.73 17.58
N TYR A 453 -0.10 -44.78 17.33
CA TYR A 453 -1.10 -44.53 18.37
C TYR A 453 -1.14 -45.62 19.43
N GLU A 454 -0.95 -46.89 19.06
CA GLU A 454 -0.82 -47.99 20.03
C GLU A 454 0.40 -47.82 20.93
N ALA A 455 1.53 -47.42 20.36
CA ALA A 455 2.76 -47.13 21.12
C ALA A 455 2.56 -45.96 22.09
N ARG A 456 1.98 -44.84 21.63
CA ARG A 456 1.64 -43.69 22.49
C ARG A 456 0.67 -44.08 23.60
N ALA A 457 -0.34 -44.90 23.30
CA ALA A 457 -1.29 -45.38 24.30
C ALA A 457 -0.64 -46.31 25.34
N ALA A 458 0.32 -47.15 24.94
CA ALA A 458 1.11 -47.96 25.86
C ALA A 458 1.98 -47.09 26.79
N GLU A 459 2.60 -46.04 26.25
CA GLU A 459 3.41 -45.09 27.03
C GLU A 459 2.55 -44.33 28.06
N HIS A 460 1.40 -43.80 27.66
CA HIS A 460 0.49 -43.11 28.58
C HIS A 460 -0.02 -44.03 29.69
N ARG A 461 -0.28 -45.31 29.41
CA ARG A 461 -0.62 -46.31 30.43
C ARG A 461 0.52 -46.49 31.44
N ARG A 462 1.75 -46.63 30.97
CA ARG A 462 2.94 -46.72 31.84
C ARG A 462 3.10 -45.46 32.70
N LEU A 463 2.94 -44.26 32.13
CA LEU A 463 3.02 -43.01 32.88
C LEU A 463 1.92 -42.89 33.95
N ALA A 464 0.70 -43.35 33.65
CA ALA A 464 -0.40 -43.38 34.60
C ALA A 464 -0.13 -44.33 35.78
N GLU A 465 0.47 -45.50 35.54
CA GLU A 465 0.88 -46.43 36.60
C GLU A 465 1.95 -45.81 37.52
N VAL A 466 2.96 -45.16 36.94
CA VAL A 466 4.03 -44.48 37.71
C VAL A 466 3.48 -43.33 38.55
N MET A 467 2.58 -42.53 38.00
CA MET A 467 1.98 -41.38 38.70
C MET A 467 0.93 -41.80 39.73
N GLY A 468 0.15 -42.86 39.45
CA GLY A 468 -0.81 -43.45 40.38
C GLY A 468 -0.13 -44.11 41.58
N GLY A 469 1.01 -44.78 41.37
CA GLY A 469 1.81 -45.36 42.44
C GLY A 469 2.51 -44.34 43.36
N ALA A 470 2.60 -43.07 42.96
CA ALA A 470 3.18 -42.00 43.79
C ALA A 470 2.17 -41.38 44.78
N GLY A 471 0.87 -41.67 44.66
CA GLY A 471 -0.19 -41.11 45.51
C GLY A 471 -0.66 -41.98 46.69
N GLU A 472 -0.32 -43.27 46.71
CA GLU A 472 -0.77 -44.21 47.76
C GLU A 472 0.25 -44.41 48.90
N GLY A 473 1.30 -43.59 48.97
CA GLY A 473 2.43 -43.77 49.89
C GLY A 473 2.47 -42.90 51.15
N ASP A 474 1.65 -41.84 51.29
CA ASP A 474 1.79 -40.93 52.45
C ASP A 474 0.46 -40.35 52.95
N HIS A 475 -0.44 -41.20 53.46
CA HIS A 475 -1.38 -40.78 54.50
C HIS A 475 -1.76 -41.93 55.46
N GLY A 476 -1.05 -41.95 56.59
CA GLY A 476 -1.58 -42.23 57.94
C GLY A 476 -1.15 -43.54 58.63
N PRO A 477 -1.35 -43.67 59.96
CA PRO A 477 -1.02 -42.77 61.07
C PRO A 477 -0.24 -43.49 62.20
N ALA A 478 0.64 -42.80 62.95
CA ALA A 478 0.99 -43.04 64.38
C ALA A 478 2.14 -42.13 64.81
#